data_AF-A0A937IC00-F1
#
_entry.id   AF-A0A937IC00-F1
#
_cell.length_a   1.000
_cell.length_b   1.000
_cell.length_c   1.000
_cell.angle_alpha   90.00
_cell.angle_beta   90.00
_cell.angle_gamma   90.00
#
_symmetry.space_group_name_H-M   'P 1'
#
loop_
_entity.id
_entity.type
_entity.pdbx_description
1 polymer ?
#
loop_
_entity_poly.entity_id
_entity_poly.type
_entity_poly.pdbx_seq_one_letter_code
_entity_poly.pdbx_strand_id
1 'polypeptide(L)' 'FDIGNPNIDWVDLAQGFGVPGAKANTAEEFSSLLEKSYETPGPFLIQANAELQR' A
#
# COMPACT_ATOMS: atom_id res chain seq x y z
N PHE A 1 -23.57 6.07 -4.52
CA PHE A 1 -22.34 6.42 -3.80
C PHE A 1 -22.41 5.67 -2.49
N ASP A 2 -21.60 4.64 -2.29
CA ASP A 2 -21.55 3.90 -1.01
C ASP A 2 -20.54 4.60 -0.10
N ILE A 3 -21.05 5.31 0.91
CA ILE A 3 -20.23 6.04 1.89
C ILE A 3 -19.73 5.09 2.99
N GLY A 4 -20.33 3.90 3.13
CA GLY A 4 -19.96 2.94 4.15
C GLY A 4 -18.64 2.23 3.88
N ASN A 5 -18.30 2.02 2.59
CA ASN A 5 -17.06 1.37 2.16
C ASN A 5 -16.50 2.00 0.87
N PRO A 6 -16.04 3.26 0.92
CA PRO A 6 -15.42 3.88 -0.25
C PRO A 6 -14.13 3.13 -0.61
N ASN A 7 -13.86 2.98 -1.91
CA ASN A 7 -12.57 2.50 -2.37
C ASN A 7 -11.53 3.63 -2.18
N ILE A 8 -10.76 3.55 -1.10
CA ILE A 8 -9.74 4.54 -0.76
C ILE A 8 -8.43 4.16 -1.46
N ASP A 9 -7.85 5.12 -2.18
CA ASP A 9 -6.47 5.01 -2.64
C ASP A 9 -5.52 5.40 -1.49
N TRP A 10 -5.03 4.40 -0.76
CA TRP A 10 -4.18 4.62 0.40
C TRP A 10 -2.80 5.16 0.04
N VAL A 11 -2.33 4.90 -1.20
CA VAL A 11 -1.05 5.40 -1.69
C VAL A 11 -1.13 6.90 -1.92
N ASP A 12 -2.19 7.38 -2.58
CA ASP A 12 -2.41 8.81 -2.78
C ASP A 12 -2.56 9.55 -1.44
N LEU A 13 -3.25 8.93 -0.47
CA LEU A 13 -3.36 9.48 0.87
C LEU A 13 -1.99 9.63 1.54
N ALA A 14 -1.15 8.59 1.50
CA ALA A 14 0.20 8.61 2.08
C ALA A 14 1.07 9.69 1.43
N GLN A 15 0.99 9.83 0.11
CA GLN A 15 1.73 10.84 -0.64
C GLN A 15 1.36 12.27 -0.20
N GLY A 16 0.08 12.52 0.13
CA GLY A 16 -0.38 13.79 0.70
C GLY A 16 0.30 14.16 2.03
N PHE A 17 0.79 13.17 2.78
CA PHE A 17 1.56 13.36 4.02
C PHE A 17 3.09 13.33 3.80
N GLY A 18 3.55 13.28 2.54
CA GLY A 18 4.97 13.14 2.21
C GLY A 18 5.54 11.76 2.48
N VAL A 19 4.68 10.75 2.68
CA VAL A 19 5.09 9.36 2.90
C VAL A 19 5.13 8.64 1.54
N PRO A 20 6.27 8.07 1.12
CA PRO A 20 6.31 7.24 -0.07
C PRO A 20 5.42 6.02 0.09
N GLY A 21 4.67 5.65 -0.95
CA GLY A 21 3.80 4.49 -0.93
C GLY A 21 3.75 3.73 -2.24
N ALA A 22 3.42 2.44 -2.16
CA ALA A 22 3.26 1.56 -3.32
C ALA A 22 2.19 0.48 -3.07
N LYS A 23 1.64 -0.07 -4.16
CA LYS A 23 0.66 -1.17 -4.11
C LYS A 23 1.34 -2.49 -4.44
N ALA A 24 0.95 -3.55 -3.74
CA ALA A 24 1.27 -4.94 -4.08
C ALA A 24 -0.02 -5.71 -4.31
N ASN A 25 -0.08 -6.44 -5.42
CA ASN A 25 -1.18 -7.34 -5.75
C ASN A 25 -0.77 -8.82 -5.65
N THR A 26 0.50 -9.09 -5.38
CA THR A 26 1.03 -10.44 -5.14
C THR A 26 1.91 -10.48 -3.88
N ALA A 27 2.17 -11.68 -3.38
CA ALA A 27 3.08 -11.87 -2.25
C ALA A 27 4.54 -11.53 -2.61
N GLU A 28 4.94 -11.79 -3.85
CA GLU A 28 6.27 -11.48 -4.37
C GLU A 28 6.49 -9.97 -4.47
N GLU A 29 5.48 -9.24 -4.98
CA GLU A 29 5.50 -7.77 -5.02
C GLU A 29 5.56 -7.18 -3.61
N PHE A 30 4.76 -7.72 -2.69
CA PHE A 30 4.77 -7.30 -1.30
C PHE A 30 6.15 -7.51 -0.65
N SER A 31 6.76 -8.67 -0.85
CA SER A 31 8.08 -9.00 -0.30
C SER A 31 9.15 -8.04 -0.84
N SER A 32 9.12 -7.78 -2.15
CA SER A 32 10.05 -6.84 -2.81
C SER A 32 9.89 -5.40 -2.29
N LEU A 33 8.65 -4.95 -2.09
CA LEU A 33 8.37 -3.62 -1.52
C LEU A 33 8.76 -3.54 -0.05
N LEU A 34 8.62 -4.63 0.71
CA LEU A 34 9.01 -4.68 2.11
C LEU A 34 10.54 -4.56 2.25
N GLU A 35 11.32 -5.26 1.43
CA GLU A 35 12.78 -5.10 1.38
C GLU A 35 13.17 -3.66 1.08
N LYS A 36 12.58 -3.07 0.02
CA LYS A 36 12.81 -1.66 -0.35
C LYS A 36 12.43 -0.69 0.78
N SER A 37 11.36 -0.99 1.52
CA SER A 37 10.92 -0.13 2.63
C SER A 37 11.94 -0.07 3.76
N TYR A 38 12.63 -1.18 4.05
CA TYR A 38 13.68 -1.21 5.07
C TYR A 38 14.95 -0.46 4.64
N GLU A 39 15.24 -0.40 3.35
CA GLU A 39 16.36 0.36 2.79
C GLU A 39 16.08 1.87 2.71
N THR A 40 14.80 2.27 2.76
CA THR A 40 14.38 3.67 2.60
C THR A 40 14.24 4.31 3.98
N PRO A 41 15.02 5.35 4.32
CA PRO A 41 14.87 6.04 5.61
C PRO A 41 13.49 6.69 5.74
N GLY A 42 12.81 6.39 6.84
CA GLY A 42 11.50 6.98 7.17
C GLY A 42 10.33 6.03 6.91
N PRO A 43 9.09 6.52 7.08
CA PRO A 43 7.91 5.71 6.85
C PRO A 43 7.73 5.38 5.37
N PHE A 44 7.20 4.19 5.09
CA PHE A 44 6.82 3.75 3.76
C PHE A 44 5.49 3.00 3.85
N LEU A 45 4.50 3.37 3.02
CA LEU A 45 3.19 2.71 3.01
C LEU A 45 3.15 1.64 1.91
N ILE A 46 2.78 0.41 2.27
CA ILE A 46 2.48 -0.65 1.31
C ILE A 46 0.99 -0.98 1.41
N GLN A 47 0.24 -0.75 0.34
CA GLN A 47 -1.12 -1.27 0.21
C GLN A 47 -1.05 -2.67 -0.41
N ALA A 48 -1.25 -3.70 0.41
CA ALA A 48 -1.30 -5.08 -0.04
C ALA A 48 -2.75 -5.51 -0.32
N ASN A 49 -3.06 -5.77 -1.58
CA ASN A 49 -4.35 -6.32 -1.98
C ASN A 49 -4.23 -7.85 -1.96
N ALA A 50 -4.95 -8.50 -1.05
CA ALA A 50 -5.10 -9.95 -1.06
C ALA A 50 -6.50 -10.30 -1.59
N GLU A 51 -6.57 -11.07 -2.67
CA GLU A 51 -7.83 -11.72 -3.02
C GLU A 51 -8.13 -12.79 -1.97
N LEU A 52 -9.08 -12.50 -1.09
CA LEU A 52 -9.64 -13.53 -0.22
C LEU A 52 -10.59 -14.36 -1.06
N GLN A 53 -10.15 -15.54 -1.53
CA GLN A 53 -11.08 -16.53 -2.08
C GLN A 53 -12.04 -16.93 -0.95
N ARG A 54 -13.31 -16.52 -1.08
CA ARG A 54 -14.41 -16.92 -0.21
C ARG A 54 -15.00 -18.25 -0.65
#